data_AF-A0A7K0ZVR8-F1
#
_entry.id   AF-A0A7K0ZVR8-F1
#
_cell.length_a   1.000
_cell.length_b   1.000
_cell.length_c   1.000
_cell.angle_alpha   90.00
_cell.angle_beta   90.00
_cell.angle_gamma   90.00
#
_symmetry.space_group_name_H-M   'P 1'
#
loop_
_entity.id
_entity.type
_entity.pdbx_description
1 polymer ?
#
loop_
_entity_poly.entity_id
_entity_poly.type
_entity_poly.pdbx_seq_one_letter_code
_entity_poly.pdbx_strand_id
1 'polypeptide(L)' 'MTTAPARALRRLGFLTIGLFDPADPGPGHESTLQIIELGERLGFDSAW' A
#
# COMPACT_ATOMS: atom_id res chain seq x y z
N MET A 1 2.83 30.00 23.02
CA MET A 1 3.00 29.31 21.72
C MET A 1 1.66 28.68 21.38
N THR A 2 0.88 29.30 20.50
CA THR A 2 -0.44 28.76 20.12
C THR A 2 -0.23 27.72 19.03
N THR A 3 -0.54 26.46 19.31
CA THR A 3 -0.44 25.35 18.35
C THR A 3 -1.43 25.58 17.22
N ALA A 4 -0.95 25.61 15.97
CA ALA A 4 -1.85 25.62 14.82
C ALA A 4 -2.69 24.33 14.81
N PRO A 5 -3.98 24.37 14.44
CA PRO A 5 -4.81 23.18 14.38
C PRO A 5 -4.23 22.18 13.39
N ALA A 6 -4.20 20.89 13.77
CA ALA A 6 -3.75 19.83 12.88
C ALA A 6 -4.65 19.78 11.64
N ARG A 7 -4.05 19.83 10.45
CA ARG A 7 -4.75 19.64 9.18
C ARG A 7 -5.22 18.18 9.08
N ALA A 8 -6.50 17.96 8.83
CA ALA A 8 -7.03 16.61 8.61
C ALA A 8 -6.36 15.93 7.41
N LEU A 9 -5.98 14.66 7.58
CA LEU A 9 -5.49 13.81 6.51
C LEU A 9 -6.59 13.60 5.47
N ARG A 10 -6.25 13.74 4.19
CA ARG A 10 -7.22 13.66 3.09
C ARG A 10 -7.09 12.41 2.24
N ARG A 11 -5.89 11.84 2.15
CA ARG A 11 -5.57 10.61 1.44
C ARG A 11 -4.43 9.89 2.13
N LEU A 12 -4.45 8.57 2.11
CA LEU A 12 -3.40 7.71 2.62
C LEU A 12 -3.16 6.56 1.64
N GLY A 13 -1.91 6.42 1.20
CA GLY A 13 -1.47 5.31 0.38
C GLY A 13 -0.31 4.57 1.03
N PHE A 14 0.09 3.46 0.41
CA PHE A 14 1.25 2.70 0.82
C PHE A 14 2.09 2.28 -0.39
N LEU A 15 3.36 1.98 -0.12
CA LEU A 15 4.33 1.50 -1.10
C LEU A 15 4.80 0.12 -0.63
N THR A 16 4.79 -0.86 -1.52
CA THR A 16 5.35 -2.18 -1.25
C THR A 16 6.27 -2.63 -2.38
N ILE A 17 7.40 -3.24 -2.03
CA ILE A 17 8.31 -3.83 -3.02
C ILE A 17 7.94 -5.30 -3.14
N GLY A 18 7.35 -5.67 -4.28
CA GLY A 18 7.13 -7.08 -4.63
C GLY A 18 8.46 -7.81 -4.77
N LEU A 19 8.55 -9.00 -4.17
CA LEU A 19 9.68 -9.91 -4.33
C LEU A 19 9.23 -11.10 -5.15
N PHE A 20 9.99 -11.45 -6.17
CA PHE A 20 9.68 -12.54 -7.09
C PHE A 20 10.95 -13.29 -7.48
N ASP A 21 10.85 -14.62 -7.54
CA ASP A 21 11.89 -15.46 -8.10
C ASP A 21 11.88 -15.31 -9.63
N PRO A 22 13.00 -14.97 -10.28
CA PRO A 22 13.07 -14.89 -11.74
C PRO A 22 12.74 -16.20 -12.47
N ALA A 23 12.98 -17.35 -11.83
CA ALA A 23 12.70 -18.67 -12.40
C ALA A 23 11.22 -19.10 -12.19
N ASP A 24 10.55 -18.56 -11.18
CA ASP A 24 9.12 -18.76 -10.91
C ASP A 24 8.49 -17.50 -10.29
N PRO A 25 8.14 -16.49 -11.11
CA PRO A 25 7.70 -15.20 -10.59
C PRO A 25 6.24 -15.20 -10.12
N GLY A 26 5.46 -16.24 -10.44
CA GLY A 26 4.02 -16.32 -10.17
C GLY A 26 3.66 -16.10 -8.69
N PRO A 27 4.23 -16.86 -7.74
CA PRO A 27 3.95 -16.71 -6.32
C PRO A 27 4.26 -15.30 -5.77
N GLY A 28 5.30 -14.64 -6.29
CA GLY A 28 5.67 -13.27 -5.90
C GLY A 28 4.66 -12.23 -6.38
N HIS A 29 4.16 -12.37 -7.60
CA HIS A 29 3.08 -11.53 -8.11
C HIS A 29 1.79 -11.73 -7.30
N GLU A 30 1.40 -12.98 -7.04
CA GLU A 30 0.20 -13.30 -6.27
C GLU A 30 0.25 -12.69 -4.86
N SER A 31 1.39 -12.83 -4.18
CA SER A 31 1.60 -12.21 -2.86
C SER A 31 1.49 -10.68 -2.91
N THR A 32 2.03 -10.06 -3.97
CA THR A 32 1.93 -8.60 -4.16
C THR A 32 0.47 -8.17 -4.39
N LEU A 33 -0.29 -8.92 -5.20
CA LEU A 33 -1.72 -8.66 -5.44
C LEU A 33 -2.54 -8.80 -4.16
N GLN A 34 -2.25 -9.77 -3.30
CA GLN A 34 -2.94 -9.94 -2.01
C GLN A 34 -2.73 -8.75 -1.07
N ILE A 35 -1.54 -8.15 -1.08
CA ILE A 35 -1.26 -6.93 -0.31
C ILE A 35 -2.07 -5.75 -0.87
N ILE A 36 -2.13 -5.60 -2.20
CA ILE A 36 -2.93 -4.55 -2.84
C ILE A 36 -4.40 -4.72 -2.49
N GLU A 37 -4.95 -5.92 -2.63
CA GLU A 37 -6.34 -6.25 -2.30
C GLU A 37 -6.65 -5.98 -0.82
N LEU A 38 -5.71 -6.28 0.10
CA LEU A 38 -5.85 -5.91 1.50
C LEU A 38 -5.89 -4.40 1.70
N GLY A 39 -5.04 -3.65 1.01
CA GLY A 39 -5.05 -2.18 1.01
C GLY A 39 -6.38 -1.59 0.56
N GLU A 40 -6.97 -2.13 -0.51
CA GLU A 40 -8.29 -1.73 -0.99
C GLU A 40 -9.38 -2.00 0.05
N ARG A 41 -9.39 -3.19 0.66
CA ARG A 41 -10.34 -3.55 1.74
C ARG A 41 -10.24 -2.65 2.96
N LEU A 42 -9.03 -2.16 3.26
CA LEU A 42 -8.77 -1.26 4.38
C LEU A 42 -9.04 0.22 4.04
N GLY A 43 -9.35 0.53 2.77
CA GLY A 43 -9.71 1.88 2.34
C GLY A 43 -8.51 2.80 2.05
N PHE A 44 -7.35 2.25 1.71
CA PHE A 44 -6.24 3.07 1.21
C PHE A 44 -6.58 3.65 -0.17
N ASP A 45 -6.12 4.88 -0.41
CA ASP A 45 -6.40 5.61 -1.64
C ASP A 45 -5.48 5.22 -2.81
N SER A 46 -4.35 4.56 -2.52
CA SER A 46 -3.37 4.16 -3.53
C SER A 46 -2.40 3.11 -3.00
N ALA A 47 -2.00 2.20 -3.89
CA ALA A 47 -0.84 1.32 -3.72
C ALA A 47 0.19 1.64 -4.82
N TRP A 48 1.47 1.64 -4.46
CA TRP A 48 2.62 1.78 -5.37
C TRP A 48 3.64 0.67 -5.13
#